data_AF-A0A2V9PAM2-F1
#
_entry.id   AF-A0A2V9PAM2-F1
#
_cell.length_a   1.000
_cell.length_b   1.000
_cell.length_c   1.000
_cell.angle_alpha   90.00
_cell.angle_beta   90.00
_cell.angle_gamma   90.00
#
_symmetry.space_group_name_H-M   'P 1'
#
loop_
_entity.id
_entity.type
_entity.pdbx_description
1 polymer ?
#
loop_
_entity_poly.entity_id
_entity_poly.type
_entity_poly.pdbx_seq_one_letter_code
_entity_poly.pdbx_strand_id
1 'polypeptide(L)'
;MQSEFEKLLEVRESDYKLHLSHVTHSLSCVSDIETSFRLHFVIPDASGEPRFRELARMLVTYITNYCFDALKRRDLEETERNQLFMEARDLFRDAETSGQAGEMLVYFLMESVLKAPQALKKMPVTTNTKEDRKGSDGVHIKWDSKLEILEILFAESKILQSFSKALEKAFASIQGFRDSGGMRQHEMKLVTANFKILDSDLQAKVISYIDGENAPKTRLA
;
A
#
# COMPACT_ATOMS: atom_id res chain seq x y z
N MET A 1 -1.64 20.26 0.90
CA MET A 1 -1.62 18.88 0.39
C MET A 1 -1.04 17.89 1.40
N GLN A 2 0.16 18.10 1.97
CA GLN A 2 0.71 17.17 2.98
C GLN A 2 -0.27 16.83 4.11
N SER A 3 -0.77 17.85 4.81
CA SER A 3 -1.73 17.70 5.91
C SER A 3 -3.09 17.15 5.47
N GLU A 4 -3.43 17.25 4.18
CA GLU A 4 -4.65 16.67 3.62
C GLU A 4 -4.49 15.16 3.43
N PHE A 5 -3.33 14.70 2.93
CA PHE A 5 -3.01 13.27 2.80
C PHE A 5 -2.76 12.58 4.13
N GLU A 6 -2.17 13.26 5.11
CA GLU A 6 -1.99 12.69 6.45
C GLU A 6 -3.33 12.36 7.14
N LYS A 7 -4.40 13.11 6.82
CA LYS A 7 -5.76 12.82 7.30
C LYS A 7 -6.39 11.58 6.63
N LEU A 8 -5.85 11.14 5.51
CA LEU A 8 -6.31 9.94 4.80
C LEU A 8 -5.61 8.66 5.28
N LEU A 9 -4.60 8.78 6.16
CA LEU A 9 -3.93 7.62 6.73
C LEU A 9 -4.90 6.87 7.65
N GLU A 10 -5.03 5.58 7.42
CA GLU A 10 -5.89 4.69 8.18
C GLU A 10 -5.08 3.87 9.19
N VAL A 11 -3.79 3.65 8.92
CA VAL A 11 -2.88 2.89 9.78
C VAL A 11 -2.20 3.75 10.84
N ARG A 12 -2.18 3.25 12.08
CA ARG A 12 -1.51 3.92 13.21
C ARG A 12 -0.03 3.57 13.30
N GLU A 13 0.81 4.59 13.44
CA GLU A 13 2.26 4.40 13.65
C GLU A 13 2.58 3.72 14.99
N SER A 14 1.72 3.86 16.00
CA SER A 14 1.87 3.17 17.28
C SER A 14 1.88 1.65 17.11
N ASP A 15 1.04 1.14 16.21
CA ASP A 15 0.90 -0.29 15.99
C ASP A 15 2.11 -0.82 15.22
N TYR A 16 2.66 -0.01 14.30
CA TYR A 16 3.96 -0.29 13.70
C TYR A 16 5.04 -0.42 14.77
N LYS A 17 5.17 0.57 15.67
CA LYS A 17 6.20 0.59 16.72
C LYS A 17 6.08 -0.55 17.74
N LEU A 18 4.87 -1.09 17.92
CA LEU A 18 4.62 -2.20 18.84
C LEU A 18 5.08 -3.56 18.30
N HIS A 19 5.01 -3.74 16.97
CA HIS A 19 5.22 -5.04 16.32
C HIS A 19 6.47 -5.10 15.43
N LEU A 20 6.91 -3.98 14.88
CA LEU A 20 7.99 -3.90 13.91
C LEU A 20 9.06 -2.88 14.34
N SER A 21 10.30 -3.21 14.02
CA SER A 21 11.42 -2.29 14.06
C SER A 21 12.12 -2.31 12.70
N HIS A 22 13.15 -1.48 12.53
CA HIS A 22 13.91 -1.44 11.29
C HIS A 22 15.36 -1.07 11.51
N VAL A 23 16.19 -1.46 10.55
CA VAL A 23 17.51 -0.87 10.33
C VAL A 23 17.49 -0.07 9.04
N THR A 24 18.18 1.07 9.04
CA THR A 24 18.35 1.92 7.86
C THR A 24 19.81 1.85 7.42
N HIS A 25 20.03 1.58 6.14
CA HIS A 25 21.33 1.65 5.50
C HIS A 25 21.29 2.69 4.39
N SER A 26 22.17 3.68 4.46
CA SER A 26 22.37 4.65 3.38
C SER A 26 23.57 4.23 2.56
N LEU A 27 23.40 4.19 1.23
CA LEU A 27 24.46 3.94 0.26
C LEU A 27 24.61 5.18 -0.62
N SER A 28 25.86 5.62 -0.78
CA SER A 28 26.22 6.58 -1.81
C SER A 28 26.60 5.80 -3.07
N CYS A 29 25.75 5.87 -4.09
CA CYS A 29 26.03 5.24 -5.38
C CYS A 29 26.91 6.17 -6.24
N VAL A 30 27.50 5.63 -7.31
CA VAL A 30 28.19 6.44 -8.32
C VAL A 30 27.19 7.47 -8.88
N SER A 31 27.58 8.74 -9.00
CA SER A 31 26.79 9.90 -9.49
C SER A 31 25.84 10.63 -8.51
N ASP A 32 26.25 10.85 -7.25
CA ASP A 32 25.54 11.67 -6.25
C ASP A 32 24.10 11.20 -5.93
N ILE A 33 23.75 9.97 -6.30
CA ILE A 33 22.49 9.35 -5.92
C ILE A 33 22.64 8.76 -4.52
N GLU A 34 22.07 9.46 -3.54
CA GLU A 34 21.87 8.90 -2.20
C GLU A 34 20.70 7.90 -2.23
N THR A 35 21.00 6.64 -1.93
CA THR A 35 19.99 5.59 -1.81
C THR A 35 19.88 5.17 -0.35
N SER A 36 18.67 5.05 0.17
CA SER A 36 18.43 4.48 1.50
C SER A 36 17.62 3.20 1.42
N PHE A 37 18.06 2.19 2.15
CA PHE A 37 17.36 0.92 2.33
C PHE A 37 16.86 0.85 3.75
N ARG A 38 15.57 0.55 3.92
CA ARG A 38 14.98 0.28 5.22
C ARG A 38 14.58 -1.19 5.30
N LEU A 39 15.21 -1.94 6.18
CA LEU A 39 14.92 -3.35 6.41
C LEU A 39 14.07 -3.46 7.67
N HIS A 40 12.79 -3.78 7.49
CA HIS A 40 11.84 -3.95 8.57
C HIS A 40 11.83 -5.39 9.08
N PHE A 41 11.75 -5.56 10.40
CA PHE A 41 11.72 -6.88 11.04
C PHE A 41 10.75 -6.89 12.22
N VAL A 42 10.21 -8.08 12.52
CA VAL A 42 9.30 -8.30 13.64
C VAL A 42 10.07 -8.27 14.95
N ILE A 43 9.56 -7.52 15.92
CA ILE A 43 10.17 -7.40 17.24
C ILE A 43 10.04 -8.76 17.96
N PRO A 44 11.16 -9.39 18.39
CA PRO A 44 11.13 -10.67 19.05
C PRO A 44 10.53 -10.59 20.46
N ASP A 45 10.13 -11.73 21.01
CA ASP A 45 9.77 -11.86 22.42
C ASP A 45 11.02 -11.99 23.32
N ALA A 46 10.81 -12.23 24.62
CA ALA A 46 11.89 -12.40 25.58
C ALA A 46 12.79 -13.63 25.32
N SER A 47 12.33 -14.60 24.52
CA SER A 47 13.11 -15.77 24.10
C SER A 47 13.93 -15.53 22.83
N GLY A 48 13.71 -14.40 22.15
CA GLY A 48 14.37 -14.07 20.88
C GLY A 48 13.57 -14.46 19.65
N GLU A 49 12.38 -15.06 19.81
CA GLU A 49 11.55 -15.52 18.69
C GLU A 49 10.70 -14.40 18.11
N PRO A 50 10.64 -14.23 16.77
CA PRO A 50 9.80 -13.21 16.14
C PRO A 50 8.31 -13.41 16.43
N ARG A 51 7.64 -12.34 16.89
CA ARG A 51 6.21 -12.31 17.25
C ARG A 51 5.26 -12.22 16.03
N PHE A 52 5.39 -13.17 15.10
CA PHE A 52 4.60 -13.20 13.86
C PHE A 52 3.10 -13.33 14.11
N ARG A 53 2.70 -14.08 15.14
CA ARG A 53 1.28 -14.29 15.47
C ARG A 53 0.62 -12.99 15.93
N GLU A 54 1.34 -12.21 16.71
CA GLU A 54 0.92 -10.90 17.22
C GLU A 54 0.84 -9.89 16.08
N LEU A 55 1.84 -9.89 15.18
CA LEU A 55 1.79 -9.07 13.97
C LEU A 55 0.57 -9.42 13.11
N ALA A 56 0.32 -10.71 12.85
CA ALA A 56 -0.82 -11.15 12.05
C ALA A 56 -2.15 -10.73 12.68
N ARG A 57 -2.31 -10.90 14.00
CA ARG A 57 -3.51 -10.44 14.73
C ARG A 57 -3.70 -8.93 14.62
N MET A 58 -2.63 -8.15 14.75
CA MET A 58 -2.69 -6.71 14.56
C MET A 58 -3.10 -6.35 13.14
N LEU A 59 -2.49 -6.97 12.12
CA LEU A 59 -2.86 -6.73 10.72
C LEU A 59 -4.35 -7.00 10.50
N VAL A 60 -4.90 -8.11 11.03
CA VAL A 60 -6.34 -8.42 10.91
C VAL A 60 -7.26 -7.32 11.45
N THR A 61 -6.82 -6.48 12.40
CA THR A 61 -7.61 -5.32 12.85
C THR A 61 -7.81 -4.26 11.76
N TYR A 62 -6.93 -4.23 10.75
CA TYR A 62 -6.98 -3.36 9.58
C TYR A 62 -7.60 -4.04 8.35
N ILE A 63 -8.17 -5.23 8.47
CA ILE A 63 -8.65 -6.00 7.31
C ILE A 63 -9.75 -5.27 6.53
N THR A 64 -10.68 -4.61 7.23
CA THR A 64 -11.76 -3.86 6.58
C THR A 64 -11.24 -2.57 5.93
N ASN A 65 -10.27 -1.91 6.56
CA ASN A 65 -9.54 -0.77 5.98
C ASN A 65 -8.85 -1.16 4.67
N TYR A 66 -8.13 -2.28 4.66
CA TYR A 66 -7.45 -2.79 3.48
C TYR A 66 -8.44 -3.22 2.37
N CYS A 67 -9.53 -3.89 2.71
CA CYS A 67 -10.46 -4.46 1.73
C CYS A 67 -11.48 -3.45 1.18
N PHE A 68 -11.92 -2.46 1.95
CA PHE A 68 -13.10 -1.65 1.62
C PHE A 68 -12.89 -0.15 1.78
N ASP A 69 -13.40 0.62 0.83
CA ASP A 69 -13.33 2.08 0.86
C ASP A 69 -13.98 2.68 2.11
N ALA A 70 -13.50 3.86 2.52
CA ALA A 70 -14.00 4.55 3.70
C ALA A 70 -15.50 4.83 3.66
N LEU A 71 -16.09 5.00 2.47
CA LEU A 71 -17.54 5.15 2.30
C LEU A 71 -18.31 3.89 2.71
N LYS A 72 -17.85 2.69 2.34
CA LYS A 72 -18.52 1.43 2.70
C LYS A 72 -18.46 1.17 4.21
N ARG A 73 -17.54 1.82 4.92
CA ARG A 73 -17.32 1.68 6.37
C ARG A 73 -17.97 2.78 7.20
N ARG A 74 -18.57 3.79 6.56
CA ARG A 74 -19.11 4.97 7.24
C ARG A 74 -20.48 4.66 7.84
N ASP A 75 -20.75 5.20 9.03
CA ASP A 75 -22.06 5.17 9.70
C ASP A 75 -22.67 3.77 9.88
N LEU A 76 -21.84 2.73 9.95
CA LEU A 76 -22.27 1.36 10.17
C LEU A 76 -22.56 1.11 11.65
N GLU A 77 -23.64 0.41 11.96
CA GLU A 77 -23.94 -0.14 13.28
C GLU A 77 -23.02 -1.31 13.64
N GLU A 78 -23.02 -1.73 14.91
CA GLU A 78 -22.12 -2.80 15.38
C GLU A 78 -22.30 -4.12 14.61
N THR A 79 -23.55 -4.50 14.35
CA THR A 79 -23.87 -5.72 13.59
C THR A 79 -23.38 -5.63 12.14
N GLU A 80 -23.46 -4.45 11.53
CA GLU A 80 -23.01 -4.22 10.15
C GLU A 80 -21.48 -4.21 10.07
N ARG A 81 -20.79 -3.62 11.06
CA ARG A 81 -19.32 -3.71 11.17
C ARG A 81 -18.84 -5.15 11.30
N ASN A 82 -19.55 -5.96 12.08
CA ASN A 82 -19.23 -7.39 12.23
C ASN A 82 -19.45 -8.16 10.92
N GLN A 83 -20.55 -7.88 10.20
CA GLN A 83 -20.79 -8.47 8.88
C GLN A 83 -19.69 -8.08 7.88
N LEU A 84 -19.31 -6.80 7.85
CA LEU A 84 -18.25 -6.32 6.97
C LEU A 84 -16.89 -6.93 7.30
N PHE A 85 -16.60 -7.18 8.58
CA PHE A 85 -15.39 -7.91 8.99
C PHE A 85 -15.41 -9.35 8.48
N MET A 86 -16.56 -10.05 8.57
CA MET A 86 -16.71 -11.39 8.02
C MET A 86 -16.54 -11.40 6.50
N GLU A 87 -17.15 -10.45 5.78
CA GLU A 87 -16.94 -10.26 4.34
C GLU A 87 -15.46 -10.06 4.01
N ALA A 88 -14.77 -9.16 4.73
CA ALA A 88 -13.35 -8.88 4.51
C ALA A 88 -12.50 -10.14 4.68
N ARG A 89 -12.76 -10.93 5.73
CA ARG A 89 -12.08 -12.19 6.00
C ARG A 89 -12.30 -13.20 4.88
N ASP A 90 -13.54 -13.30 4.39
CA ASP A 90 -13.90 -14.27 3.35
C ASP A 90 -13.31 -13.91 1.97
N LEU A 91 -12.83 -12.67 1.77
CA LEU A 91 -12.03 -12.28 0.60
C LEU A 91 -10.59 -12.82 0.63
N PHE A 92 -10.06 -13.19 1.79
CA PHE A 92 -8.75 -13.82 1.90
C PHE A 92 -8.90 -15.32 1.58
N ARG A 93 -8.18 -15.80 0.57
CA ARG A 93 -8.22 -17.20 0.17
C ARG A 93 -7.33 -18.02 1.09
N ASP A 94 -7.82 -19.18 1.52
CA ASP A 94 -7.03 -20.17 2.25
C ASP A 94 -6.15 -20.96 1.27
N ALA A 95 -5.17 -20.27 0.68
CA ALA A 95 -4.19 -20.86 -0.21
C ALA A 95 -2.79 -20.51 0.30
N GLU A 96 -1.96 -21.55 0.50
CA GLU A 96 -0.54 -21.44 0.87
C GLU A 96 0.27 -20.55 -0.09
N THR A 97 -0.26 -20.31 -1.31
CA THR A 97 0.35 -19.49 -2.35
C THR A 97 -0.26 -18.10 -2.49
N SER A 98 -1.22 -17.71 -1.64
CA SER A 98 -1.83 -16.38 -1.75
C SER A 98 -0.83 -15.28 -1.39
N GLY A 99 -0.66 -14.31 -2.30
CA GLY A 99 0.16 -13.11 -2.05
C GLY A 99 -0.49 -12.11 -1.08
N GLN A 100 -1.75 -12.32 -0.72
CA GLN A 100 -2.61 -11.37 -0.02
C GLN A 100 -2.07 -10.92 1.34
N ALA A 101 -1.42 -11.82 2.08
CA ALA A 101 -0.78 -11.45 3.35
C ALA A 101 0.40 -10.48 3.14
N GLY A 102 1.15 -10.65 2.05
CA GLY A 102 2.24 -9.75 1.66
C GLY A 102 1.72 -8.39 1.21
N GLU A 103 0.65 -8.39 0.43
CA GLU A 103 -0.02 -7.17 -0.03
C GLU A 103 -0.57 -6.36 1.15
N MET A 104 -1.20 -7.02 2.11
CA MET A 104 -1.69 -6.40 3.34
C MET A 104 -0.56 -5.83 4.20
N LEU A 105 0.55 -6.55 4.34
CA LEU A 105 1.73 -6.06 5.07
C LEU A 105 2.35 -4.84 4.37
N VAL A 106 2.42 -4.85 3.03
CA VAL A 106 2.93 -3.72 2.26
C VAL A 106 2.01 -2.50 2.39
N TYR A 107 0.69 -2.68 2.30
CA TYR A 107 -0.29 -1.62 2.63
C TYR A 107 -0.01 -1.00 4.00
N PHE A 108 0.15 -1.85 5.03
CA PHE A 108 0.41 -1.41 6.39
C PHE A 108 1.71 -0.59 6.50
N LEU A 109 2.78 -1.04 5.84
CA LEU A 109 4.07 -0.36 5.83
C LEU A 109 4.02 0.97 5.07
N MET A 110 3.38 1.01 3.90
CA MET A 110 3.26 2.24 3.10
C MET A 110 2.57 3.37 3.90
N GLU A 111 1.51 3.05 4.62
CA GLU A 111 0.79 4.05 5.42
C GLU A 111 1.54 4.40 6.72
N SER A 112 1.97 3.41 7.50
CA SER A 112 2.58 3.67 8.82
C SER A 112 3.96 4.31 8.71
N VAL A 113 4.76 3.90 7.70
CA VAL A 113 6.17 4.27 7.56
C VAL A 113 6.36 5.41 6.57
N LEU A 114 5.84 5.27 5.34
CA LEU A 114 6.04 6.28 4.30
C LEU A 114 5.05 7.44 4.39
N LYS A 115 4.02 7.31 5.23
CA LYS A 115 2.90 8.26 5.33
C LYS A 115 2.21 8.47 3.99
N ALA A 116 2.07 7.37 3.25
CA ALA A 116 1.46 7.36 1.91
C ALA A 116 0.11 6.63 1.97
N PRO A 117 -1.02 7.33 2.08
CA PRO A 117 -2.34 6.70 2.11
C PRO A 117 -2.61 5.89 0.83
N GLN A 118 -3.37 4.80 0.98
CA GLN A 118 -3.74 3.95 -0.14
C GLN A 118 -4.69 4.68 -1.10
N ALA A 119 -4.28 4.77 -2.36
CA ALA A 119 -5.04 5.39 -3.44
C ALA A 119 -5.94 4.38 -4.17
N LEU A 120 -5.45 3.15 -4.33
CA LEU A 120 -6.14 2.11 -5.07
C LEU A 120 -5.88 0.74 -4.43
N LYS A 121 -6.98 0.08 -4.09
CA LYS A 121 -6.98 -1.26 -3.48
C LYS A 121 -6.73 -2.32 -4.54
N LYS A 122 -5.95 -3.35 -4.20
CA LYS A 122 -5.73 -4.52 -5.07
C LYS A 122 -6.88 -5.51 -5.01
N MET A 123 -7.58 -5.57 -3.87
CA MET A 123 -8.66 -6.53 -3.65
C MET A 123 -9.75 -6.41 -4.72
N PRO A 124 -10.29 -7.54 -5.21
CA PRO A 124 -10.99 -7.59 -6.48
C PRO A 124 -12.30 -6.81 -6.43
N VAL A 125 -12.38 -5.74 -7.22
CA VAL A 125 -13.65 -5.20 -7.73
C VAL A 125 -14.20 -6.10 -8.86
N THR A 126 -13.74 -7.36 -8.95
CA THR A 126 -14.18 -8.29 -10.00
C THR A 126 -15.26 -9.21 -9.44
N THR A 127 -16.39 -9.29 -10.15
CA THR A 127 -17.46 -10.25 -9.90
C THR A 127 -17.00 -11.70 -10.12
N ASN A 128 -15.84 -11.90 -10.75
CA ASN A 128 -15.20 -13.18 -10.92
C ASN A 128 -14.11 -13.38 -9.86
N THR A 129 -14.47 -14.07 -8.78
CA THR A 129 -13.59 -14.39 -7.64
C THR A 129 -12.38 -15.28 -8.02
N LYS A 130 -12.20 -15.65 -9.29
CA LYS A 130 -11.07 -16.44 -9.81
C LYS A 130 -9.98 -15.62 -10.48
N GLU A 131 -10.22 -14.34 -10.77
CA GLU A 131 -9.24 -13.47 -11.43
C GLU A 131 -8.82 -12.34 -10.50
N ASP A 132 -7.62 -12.46 -9.95
CA ASP A 132 -6.99 -11.36 -9.23
C ASP A 132 -6.66 -10.25 -10.22
N ARG A 133 -6.91 -9.00 -9.82
CA ARG A 133 -6.54 -7.85 -10.62
C ARG A 133 -5.03 -7.88 -10.86
N LYS A 134 -4.64 -7.92 -12.14
CA LYS A 134 -3.23 -7.79 -12.55
C LYS A 134 -2.81 -6.33 -12.38
N GLY A 135 -1.67 -6.10 -11.74
CA GLY A 135 -1.22 -4.76 -11.38
C GLY A 135 -0.28 -4.76 -10.18
N SER A 136 0.00 -3.57 -9.66
CA SER A 136 0.77 -3.40 -8.43
C SER A 136 0.03 -3.97 -7.22
N ASP A 137 0.78 -4.37 -6.18
CA ASP A 137 0.25 -4.93 -4.93
C ASP A 137 -0.51 -3.90 -4.07
N GLY A 138 -0.36 -2.62 -4.43
CA GLY A 138 -1.14 -1.50 -3.93
C GLY A 138 -0.63 -0.22 -4.58
N VAL A 139 -1.53 0.74 -4.83
CA VAL A 139 -1.13 2.09 -5.24
C VAL A 139 -1.34 3.04 -4.09
N HIS A 140 -0.32 3.81 -3.76
CA HIS A 140 -0.34 4.80 -2.70
C HIS A 140 0.02 6.17 -3.26
N ILE A 141 -0.42 7.22 -2.57
CA ILE A 141 -0.08 8.60 -2.94
C ILE A 141 0.62 9.30 -1.79
N LYS A 142 1.52 10.22 -2.13
CA LYS A 142 2.22 11.05 -1.16
C LYS A 142 2.53 12.40 -1.76
N TRP A 143 2.59 13.42 -0.91
CA TRP A 143 3.05 14.73 -1.30
C TRP A 143 4.49 14.93 -0.81
N ASP A 144 5.41 15.29 -1.70
CA ASP A 144 6.74 15.72 -1.30
C ASP A 144 6.72 17.25 -1.15
N SER A 145 6.67 17.71 0.10
CA SER A 145 6.63 19.16 0.39
C SER A 145 7.93 19.89 0.05
N LYS A 146 9.06 19.19 -0.06
CA LYS A 146 10.35 19.81 -0.38
C LYS A 146 10.49 20.03 -1.88
N LEU A 147 10.04 19.06 -2.67
CA LEU A 147 10.10 19.09 -4.13
C LEU A 147 8.83 19.68 -4.77
N GLU A 148 7.77 19.87 -3.99
CA GLU A 148 6.43 20.28 -4.46
C GLU A 148 5.87 19.39 -5.57
N ILE A 149 6.03 18.08 -5.41
CA ILE A 149 5.56 17.07 -6.36
C ILE A 149 4.58 16.09 -5.71
N LEU A 150 3.67 15.57 -6.53
CA LEU A 150 2.85 14.42 -6.19
C LEU A 150 3.64 13.14 -6.50
N GLU A 151 3.75 12.26 -5.53
CA GLU A 151 4.29 10.92 -5.72
C GLU A 151 3.17 9.89 -5.78
N ILE A 152 3.26 9.00 -6.76
CA ILE A 152 2.38 7.83 -6.89
C ILE A 152 3.27 6.61 -6.77
N LEU A 153 3.07 5.87 -5.68
CA LEU A 153 3.90 4.74 -5.29
C LEU A 153 3.21 3.44 -5.69
N PHE A 154 3.88 2.63 -6.50
CA PHE A 154 3.42 1.30 -6.90
C PHE A 154 4.12 0.25 -6.06
N ALA A 155 3.37 -0.35 -5.15
CA ALA A 155 3.91 -1.29 -4.19
C ALA A 155 4.02 -2.70 -4.78
N GLU A 156 5.01 -3.46 -4.32
CA GLU A 156 5.25 -4.85 -4.73
C GLU A 156 5.64 -5.69 -3.51
N SER A 157 5.10 -6.90 -3.41
CA SER A 157 5.30 -7.83 -2.31
C SER A 157 5.60 -9.25 -2.82
N LYS A 158 6.52 -9.92 -2.12
CA LYS A 158 6.86 -11.33 -2.36
C LYS A 158 7.12 -12.03 -1.03
N ILE A 159 6.28 -13.01 -0.69
CA ILE A 159 6.51 -13.91 0.43
C ILE A 159 7.10 -15.21 -0.14
N LEU A 160 8.38 -15.46 0.10
CA LEU A 160 9.07 -16.69 -0.28
C LEU A 160 10.01 -17.11 0.84
N GLN A 161 10.33 -18.40 0.90
CA GLN A 161 11.29 -18.96 1.86
C GLN A 161 12.71 -18.36 1.71
N SER A 162 13.07 -17.95 0.49
CA SER A 162 14.40 -17.39 0.19
C SER A 162 14.29 -15.89 -0.07
N PHE A 163 14.99 -15.11 0.75
CA PHE A 163 15.06 -13.65 0.63
C PHE A 163 15.59 -13.20 -0.74
N SER A 164 16.68 -13.81 -1.23
CA SER A 164 17.26 -13.45 -2.53
C SER A 164 16.29 -13.71 -3.69
N LYS A 165 15.59 -14.86 -3.68
CA LYS A 165 14.54 -15.15 -4.67
C LYS A 165 13.35 -14.19 -4.55
N ALA A 166 12.99 -13.77 -3.34
CA ALA A 166 11.90 -12.82 -3.12
C ALA A 166 12.26 -11.46 -3.74
N LEU A 167 13.48 -11.01 -3.49
CA LEU A 167 14.01 -9.76 -4.02
C LEU A 167 14.13 -9.79 -5.55
N GLU A 168 14.65 -10.87 -6.12
CA GLU A 168 14.74 -11.07 -7.57
C GLU A 168 13.36 -11.01 -8.24
N LYS A 169 12.38 -11.74 -7.70
CA LYS A 169 11.00 -11.74 -8.22
C LYS A 169 10.32 -10.38 -8.07
N ALA A 170 10.56 -9.66 -6.97
CA ALA A 170 10.01 -8.33 -6.76
C ALA A 170 10.57 -7.34 -7.80
N PHE A 171 11.89 -7.32 -8.00
CA PHE A 171 12.50 -6.45 -9.01
C PHE A 171 12.08 -6.81 -10.44
N ALA A 172 11.94 -8.10 -10.76
CA ALA A 172 11.42 -8.53 -12.06
C ALA A 172 9.97 -8.06 -12.27
N SER A 173 9.13 -8.08 -11.23
CA SER A 173 7.75 -7.57 -11.30
C SER A 173 7.73 -6.04 -11.50
N ILE A 174 8.52 -5.30 -10.72
CA ILE A 174 8.67 -3.84 -10.84
C ILE A 174 9.16 -3.47 -12.24
N GLN A 175 10.16 -4.17 -12.76
CA GLN A 175 10.65 -3.96 -14.12
C GLN A 175 9.56 -4.26 -15.15
N GLY A 176 8.86 -5.38 -15.02
CA GLY A 176 7.76 -5.74 -15.91
C GLY A 176 6.64 -4.70 -15.92
N PHE A 177 6.29 -4.15 -14.75
CA PHE A 177 5.32 -3.07 -14.61
C PHE A 177 5.81 -1.79 -15.28
N ARG A 178 7.06 -1.39 -15.03
CA ARG A 178 7.68 -0.22 -15.67
C ARG A 178 7.69 -0.34 -17.19
N ASP A 179 8.08 -1.50 -17.70
CA ASP A 179 8.23 -1.69 -19.15
C ASP A 179 6.84 -1.85 -19.83
N SER A 180 5.80 -2.20 -19.06
CA SER A 180 4.40 -2.31 -19.52
C SER A 180 3.65 -0.98 -19.48
N GLY A 181 3.88 -0.11 -20.47
CA GLY A 181 3.21 1.21 -20.59
C GLY A 181 1.68 1.17 -20.49
N GLY A 182 1.04 0.15 -21.08
CA GLY A 182 -0.42 -0.03 -21.01
C GLY A 182 -0.95 -0.35 -19.61
N MET A 183 -0.21 -1.13 -18.81
CA MET A 183 -0.61 -1.48 -17.44
C MET A 183 -0.50 -0.26 -16.52
N ARG A 184 0.59 0.51 -16.62
CA ARG A 184 0.75 1.76 -15.87
C ARG A 184 -0.35 2.77 -16.17
N GLN A 185 -0.66 2.98 -17.44
CA GLN A 185 -1.72 3.91 -17.82
C GLN A 185 -3.11 3.43 -17.34
N HIS A 186 -3.33 2.12 -17.32
CA HIS A 186 -4.56 1.55 -16.78
C HIS A 186 -4.68 1.79 -15.26
N GLU A 187 -3.62 1.56 -14.48
CA GLU A 187 -3.63 1.83 -13.03
C GLU A 187 -3.85 3.32 -12.74
N MET A 188 -3.19 4.20 -13.49
CA MET A 188 -3.37 5.65 -13.36
C MET A 188 -4.82 6.08 -13.58
N LYS A 189 -5.50 5.52 -14.58
CA LYS A 189 -6.94 5.79 -14.79
C LYS A 189 -7.80 5.30 -13.63
N LEU A 190 -7.47 4.15 -13.04
CA LEU A 190 -8.19 3.62 -11.88
C LEU A 190 -7.98 4.49 -10.64
N VAL A 191 -6.76 4.99 -10.42
CA VAL A 191 -6.44 5.93 -9.34
C VAL A 191 -7.33 7.18 -9.46
N THR A 192 -7.39 7.80 -10.64
CA THR A 192 -8.26 8.96 -10.90
C THR A 192 -9.74 8.65 -10.68
N ALA A 193 -10.19 7.45 -11.03
CA ALA A 193 -11.57 7.02 -10.81
C ALA A 193 -11.89 6.80 -9.32
N ASN A 194 -10.95 6.26 -8.54
CA ASN A 194 -11.14 5.96 -7.12
C ASN A 194 -11.11 7.23 -6.24
N PHE A 195 -10.32 8.24 -6.64
CA PHE A 195 -10.27 9.52 -5.94
C PHE A 195 -11.53 10.38 -6.06
N LYS A 196 -12.52 9.97 -6.86
CA LYS A 196 -13.86 10.59 -6.88
C LYS A 196 -14.59 10.54 -5.54
N ILE A 197 -14.07 9.78 -4.57
CA ILE A 197 -14.61 9.58 -3.23
C ILE A 197 -14.06 10.59 -2.21
N LEU A 198 -13.02 11.36 -2.56
CA LEU A 198 -12.43 12.39 -1.68
C LEU A 198 -13.23 13.69 -1.69
N ASP A 199 -12.89 14.58 -0.76
CA ASP A 199 -13.34 15.98 -0.77
C ASP A 199 -13.03 16.65 -2.12
N SER A 200 -13.97 17.46 -2.62
CA SER A 200 -13.93 18.01 -3.98
C SER A 200 -12.67 18.83 -4.27
N ASP A 201 -12.13 19.52 -3.27
CA ASP A 201 -10.96 20.38 -3.45
C ASP A 201 -9.67 19.57 -3.56
N LEU A 202 -9.52 18.55 -2.72
CA LEU A 202 -8.37 17.64 -2.78
C LEU A 202 -8.40 16.82 -4.06
N GLN A 203 -9.58 16.38 -4.48
CA GLN A 203 -9.78 15.67 -5.73
C GLN A 203 -9.32 16.50 -6.93
N ALA A 204 -9.82 17.74 -7.06
CA ALA A 204 -9.45 18.62 -8.18
C ALA A 204 -7.94 18.86 -8.23
N LYS A 205 -7.31 19.06 -7.07
CA LYS A 205 -5.86 19.17 -6.98
C LYS A 205 -5.17 17.90 -7.47
N VAL A 206 -5.51 16.71 -6.96
CA VAL A 206 -4.88 15.45 -7.38
C VAL A 206 -5.05 15.21 -8.89
N ILE A 207 -6.23 15.48 -9.45
CA ILE A 207 -6.49 15.36 -10.89
C ILE A 207 -5.58 16.30 -11.69
N SER A 208 -5.36 17.54 -11.25
CA SER A 208 -4.45 18.47 -11.93
C SER A 208 -3.01 17.94 -12.03
N TYR A 209 -2.58 17.13 -11.06
CA TYR A 209 -1.26 16.49 -11.04
C TYR A 209 -1.22 15.19 -11.85
N ILE A 210 -2.35 14.50 -12.05
CA ILE A 210 -2.36 13.24 -12.81
C ILE A 210 -2.51 13.51 -14.31
N ASP A 211 -3.52 14.29 -14.70
CA ASP A 211 -3.92 14.49 -16.11
C ASP A 211 -4.10 15.97 -16.48
N GLY A 212 -3.73 16.91 -15.60
CA GLY A 212 -3.90 18.36 -15.80
C GLY A 212 -2.60 19.16 -15.92
N GLU A 213 -2.67 20.46 -15.64
CA GLU A 213 -1.56 21.39 -15.81
C GLU A 213 -0.34 21.10 -14.92
N ASN A 214 -0.54 20.40 -13.80
CA ASN A 214 0.52 20.02 -12.87
C ASN A 214 1.12 18.63 -13.17
N ALA A 215 0.71 17.95 -14.25
CA ALA A 215 1.24 16.64 -14.64
C ALA A 215 2.78 16.53 -14.69
N PRO A 216 3.53 17.57 -15.13
CA PRO A 216 5.00 17.54 -15.07
C PRO A 216 5.58 17.49 -13.64
N LYS A 217 4.78 17.81 -12.61
CA LYS A 217 5.14 17.76 -11.18
C LYS A 217 4.67 16.46 -10.51
N THR A 218 4.54 15.38 -11.27
CA THR A 218 4.17 14.06 -10.75
C THR A 218 5.31 13.06 -10.97
N ARG A 219 5.67 12.36 -9.89
CA ARG A 219 6.66 11.28 -9.89
C ARG A 219 5.94 9.95 -9.71
N LEU A 220 6.21 9.02 -10.63
CA LEU A 220 5.85 7.62 -10.47
C LEU A 220 7.05 6.91 -9.83
N ALA A 221 6.82 6.23 -8.70
CA ALA A 221 7.86 5.55 -7.93
C ALA A 221 7.45 4.12 -7.58
#